data_AF-A0A2N5FK36-F1
#
_entry.id   AF-A0A2N5FK36-F1
#
_cell.length_a   1.000
_cell.length_b   1.000
_cell.length_c   1.000
_cell.angle_alpha   90.00
_cell.angle_beta   90.00
_cell.angle_gamma   90.00
#
_symmetry.space_group_name_H-M   'P 1'
#
loop_
_entity.id
_entity.type
_entity.pdbx_description
1 polymer ?
#
loop_
_entity_poly.entity_id
_entity_poly.type
_entity_poly.pdbx_seq_one_letter_code
_entity_poly.pdbx_strand_id
1 'polypeptide(L)' 'MCFQDTIHFSFEKYDPSILEKYLLQVCRAFNSYYTKVKILNEDVYLSSRLYLVQCTANVLKEGLGILGIQTPKKCKFL' A
#
# COMPACT_ATOMS: atom_id res chain seq x y z
N MET A 1 7.90 11.26 3.39
CA MET A 1 7.63 11.39 1.95
C MET A 1 6.23 10.90 1.68
N CYS A 2 5.36 11.81 1.22
CA CYS A 2 4.02 11.45 0.78
C CYS A 2 4.10 10.69 -0.55
N PHE A 3 3.05 9.94 -0.88
CA PHE A 3 2.97 9.18 -2.13
C PHE A 3 3.19 10.06 -3.37
N GLN A 4 2.67 11.29 -3.37
CA GLN A 4 2.86 12.23 -4.47
C GLN A 4 4.32 12.65 -4.64
N ASP A 5 5.04 12.89 -3.54
CA ASP A 5 6.46 13.25 -3.58
C ASP A 5 7.29 12.13 -4.22
N THR A 6 6.98 10.87 -3.88
CA THR A 6 7.67 9.71 -4.46
C THR A 6 7.43 9.59 -5.95
N ILE A 7 6.20 9.87 -6.42
CA ILE A 7 5.88 9.87 -7.86
C ILE A 7 6.69 10.95 -8.57
N HIS A 8 6.63 12.20 -8.09
CA HIS A 8 7.38 13.31 -8.66
C HIS A 8 8.89 13.02 -8.71
N PHE A 9 9.44 12.47 -7.63
CA PHE A 9 10.85 12.13 -7.56
C PHE A 9 11.22 10.98 -8.52
N SER A 10 10.38 9.95 -8.64
CA SER A 10 10.59 8.86 -9.61
C SER A 10 10.55 9.36 -11.06
N PHE A 11 9.70 10.35 -11.34
CA PHE A 11 9.57 10.98 -12.63
C PHE A 11 10.80 11.85 -12.97
N GLU A 12 11.24 12.71 -12.04
CA GLU A 12 12.44 13.55 -12.22
C GLU A 12 13.71 12.72 -12.41
N LYS A 13 13.80 11.57 -11.72
CA LYS A 13 14.95 10.66 -11.80
C LYS A 13 14.86 9.68 -12.97
N TYR A 14 13.74 9.63 -13.69
CA TYR A 14 13.44 8.61 -14.70
C TYR A 14 13.68 7.18 -14.18
N ASP A 15 13.48 6.96 -12.88
CA ASP A 15 13.75 5.68 -12.23
C ASP A 15 12.47 5.16 -11.53
N PRO A 16 11.73 4.25 -12.18
CA PRO A 16 10.50 3.66 -11.61
C PRO A 16 10.78 2.75 -10.40
N SER A 17 12.03 2.30 -10.20
CA SER A 17 12.44 1.47 -9.06
C SER A 17 12.26 2.20 -7.73
N ILE A 18 12.27 3.54 -7.75
CA ILE A 18 12.05 4.35 -6.55
C ILE A 18 10.59 4.19 -6.07
N LEU A 19 9.64 4.22 -7.01
CA LEU A 19 8.23 4.02 -6.71
C LEU A 19 7.98 2.57 -6.26
N GLU A 20 8.60 1.58 -6.92
CA GLU A 20 8.52 0.17 -6.53
C GLU A 20 8.99 -0.05 -5.08
N LYS A 21 10.16 0.50 -4.71
CA LYS A 21 10.72 0.40 -3.35
C LYS A 21 9.78 1.01 -2.31
N TYR A 22 9.15 2.14 -2.62
CA TYR A 22 8.17 2.77 -1.74
C TYR A 22 6.95 1.88 -1.53
N LEU A 23 6.37 1.35 -2.61
CA LEU A 23 5.20 0.44 -2.52
C LEU A 23 5.53 -0.82 -1.72
N LEU A 24 6.73 -1.38 -1.90
CA LEU A 24 7.19 -2.53 -1.14
C LEU A 24 7.33 -2.22 0.36
N GLN A 25 7.83 -1.02 0.70
CA GLN A 25 7.91 -0.58 2.10
C GLN A 25 6.52 -0.43 2.74
N VAL A 26 5.57 0.17 2.01
CA VAL A 26 4.17 0.30 2.48
C VAL A 26 3.57 -1.08 2.72
N CYS A 27 3.78 -2.02 1.80
CA CYS A 27 3.28 -3.40 1.91
C CYS A 27 3.86 -4.11 3.15
N ARG A 28 5.17 -3.98 3.39
CA ARG A 28 5.84 -4.54 4.58
C ARG A 28 5.34 -3.93 5.88
N ALA A 29 5.16 -2.61 5.91
CA ALA A 29 4.63 -1.91 7.08
C ALA A 29 3.19 -2.36 7.39
N PHE A 30 2.36 -2.48 6.35
CA PHE A 30 0.99 -2.99 6.47
C PHE A 30 0.95 -4.43 6.96
N ASN A 31 1.81 -5.31 6.44
CA ASN A 31 1.88 -6.70 6.88
C ASN A 31 2.31 -6.80 8.36
N SER A 32 3.27 -5.97 8.80
CA SER A 32 3.66 -5.90 10.22
C SER A 32 2.51 -5.40 11.11
N TYR A 33 1.72 -4.43 10.63
CA TYR A 33 0.51 -3.95 11.30
C TYR A 33 -0.54 -5.05 11.42
N TYR A 34 -0.80 -5.77 10.32
CA TYR A 34 -1.75 -6.89 10.26
C TYR A 34 -1.39 -8.01 11.25
N THR A 35 -0.10 -8.37 11.38
CA THR A 35 0.35 -9.40 12.33
C THR A 35 0.23 -8.97 13.80
N LYS A 36 0.41 -7.68 14.10
CA LYS A 36 0.37 -7.15 15.48
C LYS A 36 -1.06 -6.89 15.96
N VAL A 37 -1.96 -6.51 15.06
CA VAL A 37 -3.33 -6.16 15.40
C VAL A 37 -4.20 -7.40 15.21
N LYS A 38 -4.74 -7.97 16.31
CA LYS A 38 -5.79 -8.99 16.22
C LYS A 38 -7.04 -8.35 15.61
N ILE A 39 -7.23 -8.51 14.31
CA ILE A 39 -8.35 -7.93 13.55
C ILE A 39 -9.68 -8.63 13.89
N LEU A 40 -9.64 -9.83 14.49
CA LEU A 40 -10.82 -10.60 14.89
C LEU A 40 -11.48 -10.17 16.22
N ASN A 41 -10.95 -9.18 16.93
CA ASN A 41 -11.71 -8.60 18.05
C ASN A 41 -12.64 -7.52 17.51
N GLU A 42 -13.95 -7.71 17.70
CA GLU A 42 -15.01 -6.76 17.37
C GLU A 42 -14.92 -5.54 18.30
N ASP A 43 -13.95 -4.66 18.01
CA ASP A 43 -13.77 -3.40 18.71
C ASP A 43 -14.40 -2.24 17.93
N VAL A 44 -14.72 -1.15 18.63
CA VAL A 44 -15.18 0.14 18.07
C VAL A 44 -14.22 0.69 16.99
N TYR A 45 -12.96 0.26 17.00
CA TYR A 45 -11.93 0.67 16.04
C TYR A 45 -11.89 -0.17 14.74
N LEU A 46 -12.76 -1.17 14.58
CA LEU A 46 -12.76 -2.06 13.41
C LEU A 46 -12.99 -1.29 12.09
N SER A 47 -13.90 -0.31 12.10
CA SER A 47 -14.17 0.58 10.97
C SER A 47 -12.94 1.42 10.60
N SER A 48 -12.20 1.94 11.58
CA SER A 48 -10.94 2.67 11.34
C SER A 48 -9.85 1.77 10.74
N ARG A 49 -9.77 0.51 11.20
CA ARG A 49 -8.83 -0.49 10.64
C ARG A 49 -9.17 -0.82 9.19
N LEU A 50 -10.46 -1.04 8.89
CA LEU A 50 -10.94 -1.26 7.52
C LEU A 50 -10.63 -0.06 6.61
N TYR A 51 -10.84 1.16 7.09
CA TYR A 51 -10.50 2.37 6.34
C TYR A 51 -9.00 2.44 6.05
N LEU A 52 -8.16 2.10 7.04
CA LEU A 52 -6.72 2.08 6.86
C LEU A 52 -6.31 1.05 5.79
N VAL A 53 -6.87 -0.16 5.83
CA VAL A 53 -6.66 -1.20 4.81
C VAL A 53 -7.09 -0.72 3.42
N GLN A 54 -8.26 -0.09 3.32
CA GLN A 54 -8.79 0.42 2.07
C GLN A 54 -7.87 1.51 1.48
N CYS A 55 -7.40 2.43 2.32
CA CYS A 55 -6.46 3.47 1.91
C CYS A 55 -5.12 2.88 1.43
N THR A 56 -4.52 1.95 2.16
CA THR A 56 -3.28 1.28 1.69
C THR A 56 -3.51 0.49 0.41
N ALA A 57 -4.65 -0.20 0.27
CA ALA A 57 -4.99 -0.93 -0.95
C ALA A 57 -5.13 0.01 -2.16
N ASN A 58 -5.76 1.19 -1.99
CA ASN A 58 -5.87 2.18 -3.04
C ASN A 58 -4.50 2.73 -3.46
N VAL A 59 -3.62 3.06 -2.51
CA VAL A 59 -2.26 3.54 -2.81
C VAL A 59 -1.45 2.48 -3.56
N LEU A 60 -1.55 1.22 -3.14
CA LEU A 60 -0.87 0.12 -3.83
C LEU A 60 -1.40 -0.09 -5.26
N LYS A 61 -2.73 -0.02 -5.44
CA LYS A 61 -3.36 -0.17 -6.74
C LYS A 61 -2.95 0.94 -7.71
N GLU A 62 -3.00 2.20 -7.28
CA GLU A 62 -2.57 3.34 -8.09
C GLU A 62 -1.08 3.26 -8.41
N GLY A 63 -0.24 2.96 -7.41
CA GLY A 63 1.21 2.84 -7.62
C GLY A 63 1.61 1.71 -8.58
N LEU A 64 0.97 0.54 -8.47
CA LEU A 64 1.19 -0.57 -9.39
C LEU A 64 0.62 -0.28 -10.79
N GLY A 65 -0.49 0.47 -10.86
CA GLY A 65 -1.05 0.96 -12.12
C GLY A 65 -0.11 1.89 -12.88
N ILE A 66 0.58 2.81 -12.17
CA ILE A 66 1.60 3.70 -12.75
C ILE A 66 2.77 2.89 -13.31
N LEU A 67 3.15 1.79 -12.65
CA LEU A 67 4.20 0.88 -13.13
C LEU A 67 3.76 -0.03 -14.29
N GLY A 68 2.48 0.03 -14.71
CA GLY A 68 1.92 -0.85 -15.73
C GLY A 68 1.79 -2.32 -15.29
N ILE A 69 1.94 -2.58 -13.99
CA ILE A 69 1.83 -3.92 -13.42
C ILE A 69 0.34 -4.21 -13.21
N GLN A 70 -0.19 -5.23 -13.91
CA GLN A 70 -1.54 -5.71 -13.66
C GLN A 70 -1.60 -6.35 -12.27
N THR A 71 -2.14 -5.62 -11.30
CA THR A 71 -2.49 -6.20 -10.00
C THR A 71 -3.50 -7.33 -10.20
N PRO A 72 -3.23 -8.56 -9.72
CA PRO A 72 -4.23 -9.61 -9.74
C PRO A 72 -5.46 -9.14 -8.95
N LYS A 73 -6.66 -9.30 -9.53
CA LYS A 73 -7.95 -8.96 -8.88
C LYS A 73 -8.18 -9.66 -7.54
N LYS A 74 -7.33 -10.63 -7.18
CA LYS A 74 -7.22 -11.26 -5.86
C LYS A 74 -5.76 -11.20 -5.42
N CYS A 75 -5.35 -10.11 -4.76
CA CYS A 75 -4.18 -10.16 -3.90
C CYS A 75 -4.54 -11.05 -2.71
N LYS A 76 -4.10 -12.30 -2.74
CA LYS A 76 -4.11 -13.23 -1.60
C LYS A 76 -3.10 -12.71 -0.56
N PHE A 77 -3.50 -11.67 0.18
CA PHE A 77 -2.94 -11.31 1.49
C PHE A 77 -3.88 -11.77 2.62
N LEU A 78 -4.77 -12.72 2.31
CA LEU A 78 -5.69 -13.40 3.22
C LEU A 78 -5.38 -14.89 3.20
#